data_AF-A0A7M3M1U2-F1
#
_entry.id   AF-A0A7M3M1U2-F1
#
_cell.length_a   1.000
_cell.length_b   1.000
_cell.length_c   1.000
_cell.angle_alpha   90.00
_cell.angle_beta   90.00
_cell.angle_gamma   90.00
#
_symmetry.space_group_name_H-M   'P 1'
#
loop_
_entity.id
_entity.type
_entity.pdbx_description
1 polymer ?
#
loop_
_entity_poly.entity_id
_entity_poly.type
_entity_poly.pdbx_seq_one_letter_code
_entity_poly.pdbx_strand_id
1 'polypeptide(L)'
;MPRLYGFEDMAYRRVRESEAEGIRAAASRRLLKQPYPAITEWMNAEGYRTTRGGLWKPDVLANVLDHPAIAGLEEDENRNLVETGGPAIIPREDFEAIRAMRPVHDPDKQRAPQREYLIPGLMGTCGLCTTSLGSSPSNRGSRGYRCAPSTAQHPGGCGKVRINADLLETYVAEHVLAELAKPDVSALIGQARDELLAQAALLRKEAAAARRRQKKLGVDYGRSPDMSLKAFRAADKELTQLIRESETKARLLEQVKHVPVGDIPDLVRWWKHAPMRAKKGVLVLMLEKVAVYPAASRGSRTVDADRVALHWRQWGAEAEELSA
;
A
#
# COMPACT_ATOMS: atom_id res chain seq x y z
N MET A 1 18.49 -4.42 12.38
CA MET A 1 17.67 -3.20 12.19
C MET A 1 18.61 -2.01 12.20
N PRO A 2 18.37 -0.94 11.42
CA PRO A 2 19.18 0.27 11.55
C PRO A 2 18.94 0.89 12.93
N ARG A 3 19.96 1.59 13.46
CA ARG A 3 19.86 2.38 14.69
C ARG A 3 18.76 3.44 14.59
N LEU A 4 18.24 3.85 15.74
CA LEU A 4 17.35 4.99 15.85
C LEU A 4 18.10 6.26 15.41
N TYR A 5 17.44 7.10 14.61
CA TYR A 5 17.99 8.41 14.25
C TYR A 5 18.20 9.23 15.52
N GLY A 6 19.31 9.97 15.62
CA GLY A 6 19.69 10.70 16.83
C GLY A 6 20.62 9.96 17.79
N PHE A 7 20.79 8.65 17.64
CA PHE A 7 21.66 7.82 18.51
C PHE A 7 22.78 7.15 17.73
N GLU A 8 23.95 6.95 18.34
CA GLU A 8 25.07 6.23 17.73
C GLU A 8 24.88 4.71 17.72
N ASP A 9 24.16 4.17 18.70
CA ASP A 9 23.99 2.74 18.94
C ASP A 9 22.51 2.34 19.17
N MET A 10 22.25 1.03 19.09
CA MET A 10 20.91 0.44 19.28
C MET A 10 20.46 0.43 20.75
N ALA A 11 21.37 0.64 21.69
CA ALA A 11 21.09 0.69 23.12
C ALA A 11 20.85 2.13 23.61
N TYR A 12 20.81 3.10 22.69
CA TYR A 12 20.49 4.51 22.93
C TYR A 12 21.38 5.18 23.97
N ARG A 13 22.62 4.70 24.15
CA ARG A 13 23.52 5.17 25.22
C ARG A 13 24.24 6.46 24.86
N ARG A 14 24.40 6.75 23.56
CA ARG A 14 25.12 7.92 23.06
C ARG A 14 24.32 8.65 22.01
N VAL A 15 24.15 9.95 22.23
CA VAL A 15 23.49 10.86 21.29
C VAL A 15 24.46 11.25 20.18
N ARG A 16 23.98 11.21 18.95
CA ARG A 16 24.67 11.75 17.79
C ARG A 16 24.17 13.16 17.55
N GLU A 17 24.88 14.17 18.04
CA GLU A 17 24.41 15.57 18.05
C GLU A 17 24.02 16.09 16.66
N SER A 18 24.75 15.73 15.61
CA SER A 18 24.42 16.12 14.23
C SER A 18 23.04 15.63 13.75
N GLU A 19 22.52 14.56 14.34
CA GLU A 19 21.17 14.06 14.07
C GLU A 19 20.16 14.54 15.11
N ALA A 20 20.59 14.69 16.36
CA ALA A 20 19.76 15.15 17.48
C ALA A 20 19.17 16.54 17.21
N GLU A 21 19.93 17.44 16.59
CA GLU A 21 19.44 18.76 16.15
C GLU A 21 18.17 18.64 15.29
N GLY A 22 18.18 17.72 14.32
CA GLY A 22 17.04 17.50 13.43
C GLY A 22 15.80 17.01 14.18
N ILE A 23 15.97 16.20 15.24
CA ILE A 23 14.87 15.75 16.10
C ILE A 23 14.31 16.92 16.92
N ARG A 24 15.17 17.69 17.59
CA ARG A 24 14.76 18.87 18.37
C ARG A 24 13.98 19.86 17.51
N ALA A 25 14.49 20.16 16.32
CA ALA A 25 13.86 21.07 15.38
C ALA A 25 12.51 20.55 14.83
N ALA A 26 12.40 19.24 14.58
CA ALA A 26 11.15 18.62 14.16
C ALA A 26 10.11 18.55 15.29
N ALA A 27 10.55 18.25 16.51
CA ALA A 27 9.71 18.23 17.72
C ALA A 27 9.10 19.61 17.98
N SER A 28 9.92 20.67 17.97
CA SER A 28 9.47 22.06 18.11
C SER A 28 8.41 22.43 17.06
N ARG A 29 8.63 22.10 15.77
CA ARG A 29 7.63 22.33 14.71
C ARG A 29 6.34 21.54 14.92
N ARG A 30 6.45 20.30 15.45
CA ARG A 30 5.29 19.47 15.73
C ARG A 30 4.46 20.02 16.90
N LEU A 31 5.10 20.54 17.95
CA LEU A 31 4.46 21.24 19.07
C LEU A 31 3.69 22.49 18.60
N LEU A 32 4.22 23.20 17.59
CA LEU A 32 3.51 24.27 16.86
C LEU A 32 2.42 23.76 15.90
N LYS A 33 2.02 22.49 16.02
CA LYS A 33 0.96 21.82 15.26
C LYS A 33 1.21 21.75 13.74
N GLN A 34 2.44 21.97 13.26
CA GLN A 34 2.74 21.74 11.84
C GLN A 34 2.49 20.26 11.47
N PRO A 35 1.90 19.98 10.30
CA PRO A 35 1.63 18.61 9.87
C PRO A 35 2.93 17.93 9.42
N TYR A 36 3.06 16.62 9.65
CA TYR A 36 4.26 15.85 9.29
C TYR A 36 4.76 16.07 7.85
N PRO A 37 3.91 16.14 6.80
CA PRO A 37 4.36 16.48 5.45
C PRO A 37 5.19 17.75 5.37
N ALA A 38 4.71 18.85 5.97
CA ALA A 38 5.41 20.14 5.97
C ALA A 38 6.75 20.04 6.72
N ILE A 39 6.78 19.35 7.87
CA ILE A 39 8.02 19.16 8.63
C ILE A 39 9.03 18.36 7.81
N THR A 40 8.61 17.26 7.16
CA THR A 40 9.52 16.45 6.36
C THR A 40 9.99 17.14 5.09
N GLU A 41 9.17 17.99 4.47
CA GLU A 41 9.58 18.84 3.35
C GLU A 41 10.69 19.80 3.78
N TRP A 42 10.49 20.52 4.88
CA TRP A 42 11.51 21.38 5.49
C TRP A 42 12.78 20.59 5.83
N MET A 43 12.68 19.46 6.54
CA MET A 43 13.84 18.64 6.90
C MET A 43 14.65 18.22 5.66
N ASN A 44 13.97 17.84 4.58
CA ASN A 44 14.62 17.44 3.35
C ASN A 44 15.34 18.61 2.66
N ALA A 45 14.73 19.80 2.68
CA ALA A 45 15.30 21.03 2.14
C ALA A 45 16.57 21.47 2.89
N GLU A 46 16.57 21.37 4.23
CA GLU A 46 17.74 21.66 5.08
C GLU A 46 18.85 20.59 5.01
N GLY A 47 18.66 19.54 4.21
CA GLY A 47 19.69 18.51 4.03
C GLY A 47 19.68 17.40 5.08
N TYR A 48 18.74 17.38 6.04
CA TYR A 48 18.59 16.22 6.94
C TYR A 48 18.24 14.97 6.14
N ARG A 49 18.87 13.84 6.47
CA ARG A 49 18.65 12.54 5.85
C ARG A 49 18.49 11.47 6.92
N THR A 50 17.69 10.46 6.63
CA THR A 50 17.50 9.29 7.52
C THR A 50 18.82 8.53 7.74
N THR A 51 18.88 7.61 8.71
CA THR A 51 20.10 6.83 9.02
C THR A 51 20.68 6.05 7.83
N ARG A 52 19.88 5.77 6.80
CA ARG A 52 20.30 5.12 5.54
C ARG A 52 20.66 6.11 4.42
N GLY A 53 20.61 7.41 4.69
CA GLY A 53 20.86 8.49 3.73
C GLY A 53 19.66 8.85 2.83
N GLY A 54 18.48 8.28 3.08
CA GLY A 54 17.26 8.58 2.31
C GLY A 54 16.55 9.86 2.79
N LEU A 55 15.65 10.40 1.96
CA LEU A 55 14.75 11.51 2.32
C LEU A 55 13.81 11.11 3.48
N TRP A 56 13.47 12.09 4.30
CA TRP A 56 12.44 11.98 5.32
C TRP A 56 11.05 11.84 4.71
N LYS A 57 10.26 10.94 5.29
CA LYS A 57 8.84 10.71 4.96
C LYS A 57 8.00 10.87 6.23
N PRO A 58 6.73 11.31 6.11
CA PRO A 58 5.88 11.61 7.27
C PRO A 58 5.74 10.46 8.28
N ASP A 59 5.60 9.23 7.80
CA ASP A 59 5.49 8.02 8.61
C ASP A 59 6.79 7.72 9.37
N VAL A 60 7.94 7.88 8.71
CA VAL A 60 9.25 7.69 9.34
C VAL A 60 9.48 8.72 10.45
N LEU A 61 9.16 10.00 10.19
CA LEU A 61 9.27 11.05 11.20
C LEU A 61 8.30 10.82 12.35
N ALA A 62 7.06 10.41 12.07
CA ALA A 62 6.07 10.10 13.09
C ALA A 62 6.51 8.95 14.00
N ASN A 63 7.20 7.95 13.47
CA ASN A 63 7.75 6.85 14.27
C ASN A 63 8.94 7.30 15.12
N VAL A 64 9.82 8.16 14.59
CA VAL A 64 10.96 8.70 15.36
C VAL A 64 10.47 9.57 16.51
N LEU A 65 9.54 10.50 16.25
CA LEU A 65 8.97 11.38 17.29
C LEU A 65 8.05 10.66 18.29
N ASP A 66 7.70 9.40 18.03
CA ASP A 66 6.89 8.55 18.92
C ASP A 66 7.73 7.53 19.69
N HIS A 67 9.05 7.48 19.45
CA HIS A 67 9.92 6.49 20.07
C HIS A 67 10.40 6.96 21.46
N PRO A 68 10.07 6.27 22.57
CA PRO A 68 10.36 6.72 23.95
C PRO A 68 11.81 7.13 24.22
N ALA A 69 12.77 6.40 23.62
CA ALA A 69 14.20 6.67 23.82
C ALA A 69 14.64 8.11 23.47
N ILE A 70 13.96 8.83 22.57
CA ILE A 70 14.33 10.22 22.26
C ILE A 70 14.13 11.17 23.45
N ALA A 71 13.37 10.75 24.47
CA ALA A 71 13.14 11.46 25.70
C ALA A 71 13.79 10.79 26.92
N GLY A 72 14.70 9.83 26.72
CA GLY A 72 15.32 9.07 27.82
C GLY A 72 14.39 8.04 28.46
N LEU A 73 13.31 7.66 27.78
CA LEU A 73 12.26 6.77 28.30
C LEU A 73 12.29 5.39 27.64
N GLU A 74 11.67 4.42 28.29
CA GLU A 74 11.28 3.13 27.71
C GLU A 74 9.84 2.78 28.07
N GLU A 75 9.27 1.79 27.37
CA GLU A 75 7.96 1.23 27.70
C GLU A 75 8.15 -0.08 28.47
N ASP A 76 7.50 -0.19 29.63
CA ASP A 76 7.42 -1.45 30.38
C ASP A 76 6.48 -2.47 29.71
N GLU A 77 6.32 -3.66 30.31
CA GLU A 77 5.41 -4.70 29.79
C GLU A 77 3.95 -4.25 29.67
N ASN A 78 3.56 -3.25 30.46
CA ASN A 78 2.22 -2.66 30.50
C ASN A 78 2.11 -1.40 29.62
N ARG A 79 3.17 -1.04 28.87
CA ARG A 79 3.30 0.16 28.04
C ARG A 79 3.29 1.48 28.81
N ASN A 80 3.64 1.46 30.09
CA ASN A 80 3.89 2.68 30.84
C ASN A 80 5.26 3.25 30.45
N LEU A 81 5.34 4.58 30.36
CA LEU A 81 6.59 5.29 30.14
C LEU A 81 7.40 5.34 31.45
N VAL A 82 8.58 4.74 31.43
CA VAL A 82 9.51 4.70 32.56
C VAL A 82 10.86 5.33 32.19
N GLU A 83 11.49 5.99 33.16
CA GLU A 83 12.79 6.63 32.99
C GLU A 83 13.90 5.58 32.88
N THR A 84 14.76 5.71 31.86
CA THR A 84 15.90 4.78 31.67
C THR A 84 17.20 5.29 32.30
N GLY A 85 17.26 6.58 32.66
CA GLY A 85 18.52 7.27 33.00
C GLY A 85 19.44 7.49 31.80
N GLY A 86 19.02 7.10 30.58
CA GLY A 86 19.73 7.36 29.33
C GLY A 86 19.62 8.81 28.88
N PRO A 87 20.41 9.21 27.87
CA PRO A 87 20.39 10.59 27.39
C PRO A 87 19.08 10.92 26.66
N ALA A 88 18.53 12.10 26.95
CA ALA A 88 17.34 12.63 26.31
C ALA A 88 17.70 13.64 25.21
N ILE A 89 17.11 13.50 24.02
CA ILE A 89 17.27 14.43 22.90
C ILE A 89 16.25 15.57 23.02
N ILE A 90 15.03 15.25 23.44
CA ILE A 90 13.95 16.21 23.75
C ILE A 90 13.46 16.01 25.20
N PRO A 91 12.88 17.04 25.82
CA PRO A 91 12.27 16.92 27.14
C PRO A 91 11.10 15.92 27.16
N ARG A 92 10.84 15.34 28.33
CA ARG A 92 9.74 14.38 28.54
C ARG A 92 8.39 15.01 28.24
N GLU A 93 8.17 16.23 28.71
CA GLU A 93 6.95 16.98 28.51
C GLU A 93 6.64 17.23 27.02
N ASP A 94 7.66 17.54 26.23
CA ASP A 94 7.55 17.73 24.79
C ASP A 94 7.20 16.41 24.09
N PHE A 95 7.84 15.31 24.50
CA PHE A 95 7.56 13.98 23.97
C PHE A 95 6.12 13.54 24.27
N GLU A 96 5.68 13.64 25.52
CA GLU A 96 4.31 13.29 25.94
C GLU A 96 3.28 14.14 25.18
N ALA A 97 3.53 15.45 25.03
CA ALA A 97 2.66 16.34 24.26
C ALA A 97 2.59 15.94 22.78
N ILE A 98 3.71 15.65 22.12
CA ILE A 98 3.72 15.20 20.72
C ILE A 98 3.00 13.85 20.56
N ARG A 99 3.25 12.92 21.49
CA ARG A 99 2.64 11.59 21.51
C ARG A 99 1.12 11.68 21.66
N ALA A 100 0.62 12.53 22.56
CA ALA A 100 -0.80 12.79 22.73
C ALA A 100 -1.48 13.36 21.47
N MET A 101 -0.72 14.06 20.60
CA MET A 101 -1.26 14.54 19.33
C MET A 101 -1.45 13.43 18.27
N ARG A 102 -0.96 12.20 18.50
CA ARG A 102 -1.14 11.10 17.53
C ARG A 102 -2.53 10.48 17.67
N PRO A 103 -3.31 10.41 16.57
CA PRO A 103 -4.63 9.78 16.61
C PRO A 103 -4.65 8.30 17.01
N VAL A 104 -3.50 7.60 16.96
CA VAL A 104 -3.41 6.19 17.36
C VAL A 104 -3.41 6.01 18.88
N HIS A 105 -3.05 7.05 19.63
CA HIS A 105 -3.01 7.05 21.10
C HIS A 105 -4.23 7.74 21.72
N ASP A 106 -5.16 8.20 20.88
CA ASP A 106 -6.42 8.83 21.30
C ASP A 106 -7.45 7.71 21.58
N PRO A 107 -7.78 7.44 22.86
CA PRO A 107 -8.65 6.32 23.24
C PRO A 107 -10.10 6.51 22.73
N ASP A 108 -10.51 7.76 22.51
CA ASP A 108 -11.87 8.11 22.04
C ASP A 108 -11.97 8.03 20.52
N LYS A 109 -10.85 8.09 19.80
CA LYS A 109 -10.81 7.85 18.35
C LYS A 109 -10.72 6.36 18.06
N GLN A 110 -11.87 5.70 18.10
CA GLN A 110 -12.03 4.43 17.39
C GLN A 110 -11.64 4.64 15.92
N ARG A 111 -10.70 3.84 15.42
CA ARG A 111 -10.44 3.78 13.98
C ARG A 111 -11.78 3.45 13.32
N ALA A 112 -12.27 4.38 12.48
CA ALA A 112 -13.47 4.13 11.71
C ALA A 112 -13.33 2.76 11.00
N PRO A 113 -14.39 1.93 11.00
CA PRO A 113 -14.31 0.60 10.41
C PRO A 113 -13.77 0.70 8.99
N GLN A 114 -12.85 -0.21 8.66
CA GLN A 114 -12.22 -0.20 7.34
C GLN A 114 -13.31 -0.39 6.29
N ARG A 115 -13.51 0.64 5.47
CA ARG A 115 -14.48 0.59 4.38
C ARG A 115 -14.04 -0.46 3.39
N GLU A 116 -14.93 -1.38 3.07
CA GLU A 116 -14.68 -2.34 2.02
C GLU A 116 -14.81 -1.68 0.64
N TYR A 117 -14.03 -2.15 -0.32
CA TYR A 117 -14.00 -1.72 -1.71
C TYR A 117 -13.91 -2.97 -2.55
N LEU A 118 -14.76 -3.08 -3.59
CA LEU A 118 -14.85 -4.26 -4.43
C LEU A 118 -13.66 -4.38 -5.37
N ILE A 119 -13.23 -3.28 -5.99
CA ILE A 119 -12.15 -3.31 -6.98
C ILE A 119 -10.80 -3.29 -6.25
N PRO A 120 -9.98 -4.36 -6.37
CA PRO A 120 -8.65 -4.39 -5.78
C PRO A 120 -7.76 -3.27 -6.34
N GLY A 121 -6.87 -2.72 -5.51
CA GLY A 121 -6.08 -1.54 -5.87
C GLY A 121 -5.19 -1.69 -7.12
N LEU A 122 -4.75 -2.91 -7.45
CA LEU A 122 -3.98 -3.17 -8.67
C LEU A 122 -4.83 -3.19 -9.95
N MET A 123 -6.13 -3.48 -9.84
CA MET A 123 -7.01 -3.59 -11.02
C MET A 123 -7.59 -2.23 -11.41
N GLY A 124 -7.91 -1.38 -10.44
CA GLY A 124 -8.45 -0.04 -10.71
C GLY A 124 -7.34 0.91 -11.16
N THR A 125 -7.46 1.49 -12.36
CA THR A 125 -6.44 2.40 -12.91
C THR A 125 -7.01 3.65 -13.53
N CYS A 126 -6.19 4.69 -13.59
CA CYS A 126 -6.52 5.93 -14.27
C CYS A 126 -6.41 5.75 -15.78
N GLY A 127 -7.49 6.04 -16.51
CA GLY A 127 -7.52 6.00 -17.98
C GLY A 127 -6.62 7.05 -18.65
N LEU A 128 -6.20 8.10 -17.93
CA LEU A 128 -5.33 9.14 -18.48
C LEU A 128 -3.82 8.90 -18.29
N CYS A 129 -3.43 8.36 -17.13
CA CYS A 129 -2.01 8.29 -16.72
C CYS A 129 -1.61 6.90 -16.19
N THR A 130 -2.48 5.90 -16.37
CA THR A 130 -2.32 4.48 -16.01
C THR A 130 -2.04 4.15 -14.55
N THR A 131 -1.78 5.14 -13.69
CA THR A 131 -1.55 4.98 -12.25
C THR A 131 -2.76 4.34 -11.57
N SER A 132 -2.51 3.43 -10.62
CA SER A 132 -3.53 2.79 -9.81
C SER A 132 -4.41 3.79 -9.05
N LEU A 133 -5.70 3.51 -8.97
CA LEU A 133 -6.65 4.31 -8.22
C LEU A 133 -6.58 3.93 -6.74
N GLY A 134 -6.48 4.94 -5.87
CA GLY A 134 -6.56 4.78 -4.42
C GLY A 134 -7.98 4.98 -3.90
N SER A 135 -8.29 4.37 -2.76
CA SER A 135 -9.49 4.69 -1.98
C SER A 135 -9.47 6.15 -1.55
N SER A 136 -10.58 6.84 -1.75
CA SER A 136 -10.71 8.27 -1.47
C SER A 136 -12.10 8.58 -0.93
N PRO A 137 -12.38 8.17 0.33
CA PRO A 137 -13.65 8.49 0.98
C PRO A 137 -13.85 10.01 1.06
N SER A 138 -15.09 10.47 0.94
CA SER A 138 -15.42 11.87 1.21
C SER A 138 -15.58 12.11 2.71
N ASN A 139 -15.50 13.37 3.14
CA ASN A 139 -15.76 13.76 4.54
C ASN A 139 -17.20 13.44 4.97
N ARG A 140 -18.14 13.39 4.02
CA ARG A 140 -19.53 12.96 4.24
C ARG A 140 -19.70 11.45 4.27
N GLY A 141 -18.60 10.71 4.18
CA GLY A 141 -18.59 9.27 4.31
C GLY A 141 -19.05 8.51 3.05
N SER A 142 -19.06 9.11 1.87
CA SER A 142 -19.25 8.36 0.62
C SER A 142 -17.93 7.74 0.15
N ARG A 143 -17.98 6.50 -0.35
CA ARG A 143 -16.81 5.78 -0.88
C ARG A 143 -16.45 6.33 -2.27
N GLY A 144 -15.16 6.29 -2.63
CA GLY A 144 -14.71 6.72 -3.94
C GLY A 144 -13.34 6.16 -4.31
N TYR A 145 -13.09 6.08 -5.62
CA TYR A 145 -11.78 5.79 -6.19
C TYR A 145 -11.22 7.08 -6.79
N ARG A 146 -9.92 7.32 -6.62
CA ARG A 146 -9.25 8.52 -7.13
C ARG A 146 -7.86 8.19 -7.64
N CYS A 147 -7.50 8.78 -8.77
CA CYS A 147 -6.10 8.92 -9.15
C CYS A 147 -5.50 10.03 -8.30
N ALA A 148 -4.66 9.69 -7.32
CA ALA A 148 -4.08 10.68 -6.41
C ALA A 148 -3.24 11.70 -7.20
N PRO A 149 -3.25 13.00 -6.85
CA PRO A 149 -2.31 13.95 -7.43
C PRO A 149 -0.87 13.54 -7.13
N SER A 150 0.02 13.75 -8.10
CA SER A 150 1.44 13.50 -7.95
C SER A 150 2.01 14.38 -6.83
N THR A 151 2.73 13.77 -5.90
CA THR A 151 3.50 14.48 -4.86
C THR A 151 4.95 14.04 -4.91
N ALA A 152 5.85 14.76 -4.23
CA ALA A 152 7.24 14.35 -4.11
C ALA A 152 7.40 12.95 -3.49
N GLN A 153 6.47 12.58 -2.59
CA GLN A 153 6.47 11.28 -1.90
C GLN A 153 5.73 10.19 -2.67
N HIS A 154 4.74 10.57 -3.48
CA HIS A 154 3.89 9.67 -4.27
C HIS A 154 3.78 10.19 -5.71
N PRO A 155 4.85 10.04 -6.52
CA PRO A 155 4.84 10.52 -7.89
C PRO A 155 3.94 9.67 -8.79
N GLY A 156 3.42 10.27 -9.86
CA GLY A 156 2.87 9.57 -11.03
C GLY A 156 1.37 9.77 -11.29
N GLY A 157 0.56 10.01 -10.25
CA GLY A 157 -0.88 10.19 -10.44
C GLY A 157 -1.26 11.60 -10.92
N CYS A 158 -2.27 11.72 -11.77
CA CYS A 158 -2.63 13.01 -12.37
C CYS A 158 -3.59 13.87 -11.54
N GLY A 159 -4.27 13.32 -10.53
CA GLY A 159 -5.26 14.05 -9.73
C GLY A 159 -6.61 14.31 -10.41
N LYS A 160 -6.72 14.06 -11.73
CA LYS A 160 -7.86 14.45 -12.58
C LYS A 160 -9.03 13.48 -12.57
N VAL A 161 -8.83 12.24 -12.11
CA VAL A 161 -9.87 11.19 -12.13
C VAL A 161 -10.35 10.88 -10.72
N ARG A 162 -11.68 10.97 -10.53
CA ARG A 162 -12.39 10.50 -9.34
C ARG A 162 -13.75 9.94 -9.76
N ILE A 163 -14.15 8.85 -9.12
CA ILE A 163 -15.48 8.25 -9.30
C ILE A 163 -16.01 7.76 -7.95
N ASN A 164 -17.33 7.81 -7.77
CA ASN A 164 -17.98 7.22 -6.59
C ASN A 164 -17.87 5.70 -6.67
N ALA A 165 -17.53 5.07 -5.54
CA ALA A 165 -17.29 3.63 -5.54
C ALA A 165 -18.58 2.84 -5.75
N ASP A 166 -19.68 3.22 -5.11
CA ASP A 166 -20.94 2.47 -5.20
C ASP A 166 -21.43 2.41 -6.66
N LEU A 167 -21.39 3.54 -7.37
CA LEU A 167 -21.77 3.61 -8.79
C LEU A 167 -20.85 2.78 -9.69
N LEU A 168 -19.53 2.89 -9.50
CA LEU A 168 -18.57 2.10 -10.29
C LEU A 168 -18.70 0.61 -10.02
N GLU A 169 -18.82 0.23 -8.75
CA GLU A 169 -18.88 -1.17 -8.33
C GLU A 169 -20.16 -1.86 -8.80
N THR A 170 -21.30 -1.15 -8.80
CA THR A 170 -22.54 -1.65 -9.40
C THR A 170 -22.38 -1.87 -10.90
N TYR A 171 -21.86 -0.87 -11.63
CA TYR A 171 -21.63 -0.98 -13.07
C TYR A 171 -20.73 -2.18 -13.42
N VAL A 172 -19.60 -2.31 -12.73
CA VAL A 172 -18.67 -3.44 -12.94
C VAL A 172 -19.34 -4.77 -12.61
N ALA A 173 -20.08 -4.84 -11.50
CA ALA A 173 -20.79 -6.06 -11.11
C ALA A 173 -21.79 -6.49 -12.18
N GLU A 174 -22.63 -5.58 -12.66
CA GLU A 174 -23.65 -5.89 -13.68
C GLU A 174 -23.03 -6.49 -14.94
N HIS A 175 -21.94 -5.91 -15.45
CA HIS A 175 -21.26 -6.42 -16.65
C HIS A 175 -20.58 -7.77 -16.39
N VAL A 176 -19.90 -7.91 -15.24
CA VAL A 176 -19.22 -9.17 -14.88
C VAL A 176 -20.22 -10.31 -14.68
N LEU A 177 -21.36 -10.05 -14.04
CA LEU A 177 -22.40 -11.05 -13.85
C LEU A 177 -23.09 -11.42 -15.17
N ALA A 178 -23.33 -10.46 -16.06
CA ALA A 178 -23.90 -10.71 -17.38
C ALA A 178 -22.97 -11.60 -18.23
N GLU A 179 -21.67 -11.34 -18.18
CA GLU A 179 -20.67 -12.17 -18.88
C GLU A 179 -20.57 -13.57 -18.29
N LEU A 180 -20.57 -13.68 -16.95
CA LEU A 180 -20.48 -14.96 -16.24
C LEU A 180 -21.73 -15.84 -16.43
N ALA A 181 -22.88 -15.24 -16.73
CA ALA A 181 -24.12 -15.95 -17.02
C ALA A 181 -24.11 -16.66 -18.39
N LYS A 182 -23.13 -16.39 -19.25
CA LYS A 182 -22.99 -17.08 -20.54
C LYS A 182 -22.49 -18.52 -20.32
N PRO A 183 -23.14 -19.56 -20.90
CA PRO A 183 -22.81 -20.95 -20.62
C PRO A 183 -21.37 -21.36 -20.96
N ASP A 184 -20.84 -20.84 -22.06
CA ASP A 184 -19.46 -21.03 -22.53
C ASP A 184 -18.45 -20.47 -21.51
N VAL A 185 -18.70 -19.28 -20.97
CA VAL A 185 -17.86 -18.66 -19.95
C VAL A 185 -17.93 -19.43 -18.63
N SER A 186 -19.13 -19.83 -18.21
CA SER A 186 -19.35 -20.58 -16.96
C SER A 186 -18.60 -21.91 -16.95
N ALA A 187 -18.57 -22.62 -18.09
CA ALA A 187 -17.85 -23.87 -18.25
C ALA A 187 -16.32 -23.72 -18.05
N LEU A 188 -15.75 -22.53 -18.32
CA LEU A 188 -14.31 -22.29 -18.23
C LEU A 188 -13.84 -21.86 -16.83
N ILE A 189 -14.73 -21.47 -15.91
CA ILE A 189 -14.40 -20.94 -14.57
C ILE A 189 -13.43 -21.84 -13.79
N GLY A 190 -13.61 -23.16 -13.88
CA GLY A 190 -12.77 -24.12 -13.15
C GLY A 190 -11.31 -24.06 -13.60
N GLN A 191 -11.07 -24.24 -14.89
CA GLN A 191 -9.74 -24.17 -15.50
C GLN A 191 -9.10 -22.79 -15.28
N ALA A 192 -9.88 -21.76 -15.58
CA ALA A 192 -9.57 -20.36 -15.35
C ALA A 192 -9.01 -20.06 -13.95
N ARG A 193 -9.70 -20.56 -12.93
CA ARG A 193 -9.30 -20.42 -11.53
C ARG A 193 -7.96 -21.11 -11.28
N ASP A 194 -7.80 -22.34 -11.77
CA ASP A 194 -6.61 -23.15 -11.51
C ASP A 194 -5.36 -22.56 -12.18
N GLU A 195 -5.50 -22.01 -13.40
CA GLU A 195 -4.43 -21.27 -14.09
C GLU A 195 -3.95 -20.06 -13.28
N LEU A 196 -4.87 -19.23 -12.78
CA LEU A 196 -4.50 -18.06 -11.99
C LEU A 196 -3.88 -18.45 -10.63
N LEU A 197 -4.30 -19.57 -10.04
CA LEU A 197 -3.67 -20.10 -8.83
C LEU A 197 -2.26 -20.63 -9.09
N ALA A 198 -2.03 -21.29 -10.23
CA ALA A 198 -0.70 -21.72 -10.65
C ALA A 198 0.23 -20.50 -10.88
N GLN A 199 -0.24 -19.46 -11.56
CA GLN A 199 0.48 -18.21 -11.73
C GLN A 199 0.81 -17.55 -10.38
N ALA A 200 -0.14 -17.51 -9.46
CA ALA A 200 0.10 -16.99 -8.12
C ALA A 200 1.20 -17.77 -7.37
N ALA A 201 1.22 -19.10 -7.50
CA ALA A 201 2.25 -19.95 -6.90
C ALA A 201 3.65 -19.68 -7.49
N LEU A 202 3.74 -19.42 -8.80
CA LEU A 202 5.00 -19.02 -9.45
C LEU A 202 5.52 -17.68 -8.90
N LEU A 203 4.65 -16.68 -8.78
CA LEU A 203 4.99 -15.37 -8.21
C LEU A 203 5.45 -15.48 -6.74
N ARG A 204 4.84 -16.38 -5.96
CA ARG A 204 5.30 -16.69 -4.58
C ARG A 204 6.70 -17.31 -4.57
N LYS A 205 6.98 -18.24 -5.48
CA LYS A 205 8.32 -18.85 -5.62
C LYS A 205 9.37 -17.80 -6.00
N GLU A 206 9.03 -16.90 -6.92
CA GLU A 206 9.90 -15.78 -7.33
C GLU A 206 10.22 -14.85 -6.15
N ALA A 207 9.19 -14.40 -5.41
CA ALA A 207 9.38 -13.56 -4.23
C ALA A 207 10.27 -14.25 -3.18
N ALA A 208 10.07 -15.55 -2.94
CA ALA A 208 10.90 -16.32 -2.01
C ALA A 208 12.36 -16.43 -2.50
N ALA A 209 12.59 -16.64 -3.81
CA ALA A 209 13.92 -16.65 -4.39
C ALA A 209 14.61 -15.28 -4.31
N ALA A 210 13.88 -14.19 -4.57
CA ALA A 210 14.38 -12.83 -4.41
C ALA A 210 14.75 -12.51 -2.95
N ARG A 211 13.93 -12.94 -1.97
CA ARG A 211 14.26 -12.83 -0.53
C ARG A 211 15.53 -13.57 -0.16
N ARG A 212 15.74 -14.79 -0.69
CA ARG A 212 16.99 -15.55 -0.46
C ARG A 212 18.20 -14.82 -1.06
N ARG A 213 18.09 -14.29 -2.28
CA ARG A 213 19.14 -13.47 -2.92
C ARG A 213 19.45 -12.22 -2.11
N GLN A 214 18.43 -11.51 -1.64
CA GLN A 214 18.59 -10.30 -0.82
C GLN A 214 19.30 -10.60 0.50
N LYS A 215 18.94 -11.69 1.18
CA LYS A 215 19.62 -12.13 2.40
C LYS A 215 21.09 -12.46 2.13
N LYS A 216 21.39 -13.19 1.05
CA LYS A 216 22.76 -13.52 0.66
C LYS A 216 23.57 -12.26 0.35
N LEU A 217 23.01 -11.34 -0.43
CA LEU A 217 23.62 -10.04 -0.74
C LEU A 217 24.03 -9.28 0.54
N GLY A 218 23.17 -9.27 1.57
CA GLY A 218 23.49 -8.65 2.86
C GLY A 218 24.65 -9.32 3.61
N VAL A 219 24.72 -10.67 3.58
CA VAL A 219 25.82 -11.42 4.19
C VAL A 219 27.13 -11.19 3.44
N ASP A 220 27.09 -11.23 2.10
CA ASP A 220 28.28 -11.07 1.25
C ASP A 220 28.86 -9.65 1.38
N TYR A 221 28.00 -8.63 1.44
CA TYR A 221 28.41 -7.24 1.71
C TYR A 221 29.08 -7.09 3.09
N GLY A 222 28.54 -7.74 4.12
CA GLY A 222 29.12 -7.69 5.47
C GLY A 222 30.48 -8.38 5.60
N ARG A 223 30.84 -9.27 4.65
CA ARG A 223 32.09 -10.03 4.65
C ARG A 223 33.13 -9.50 3.67
N SER A 224 32.73 -8.76 2.65
CA SER A 224 33.62 -8.28 1.60
C SER A 224 34.03 -6.82 1.85
N PRO A 225 35.31 -6.54 2.16
CA PRO A 225 35.78 -5.17 2.34
C PRO A 225 35.73 -4.35 1.04
N ASP A 226 35.77 -5.01 -0.12
CA ASP A 226 35.85 -4.35 -1.43
C ASP A 226 34.49 -4.11 -2.11
N MET A 227 33.38 -4.53 -1.48
CA MET A 227 32.07 -4.39 -2.09
C MET A 227 31.54 -2.95 -1.94
N SER A 228 31.25 -2.31 -3.07
CA SER A 228 30.72 -0.94 -3.08
C SER A 228 29.33 -0.86 -2.40
N LEU A 229 29.21 0.02 -1.40
CA LEU A 229 27.92 0.36 -0.77
C LEU A 229 26.88 0.85 -1.79
N LYS A 230 27.32 1.55 -2.84
CA LYS A 230 26.42 2.01 -3.91
C LYS A 230 25.84 0.84 -4.70
N ALA A 231 26.67 -0.14 -5.05
CA ALA A 231 26.25 -1.34 -5.76
C ALA A 231 25.30 -2.19 -4.90
N PHE A 232 25.64 -2.39 -3.62
CA PHE A 232 24.78 -3.07 -2.66
C PHE A 232 23.39 -2.41 -2.58
N ARG A 233 23.33 -1.08 -2.40
CA ARG A 233 22.06 -0.34 -2.31
C ARG A 233 21.22 -0.45 -3.57
N ALA A 234 21.84 -0.44 -4.75
CA ALA A 234 21.13 -0.59 -6.01
C ALA A 234 20.48 -1.97 -6.12
N ALA A 235 21.26 -3.04 -5.91
CA ALA A 235 20.76 -4.41 -5.95
C ALA A 235 19.70 -4.71 -4.86
N ASP A 236 19.89 -4.19 -3.64
CA ASP A 236 18.92 -4.32 -2.55
C ASP A 236 17.59 -3.64 -2.88
N LYS A 237 17.64 -2.47 -3.52
CA LYS A 237 16.45 -1.73 -3.98
C LYS A 237 15.70 -2.51 -5.05
N GLU A 238 16.39 -3.05 -6.05
CA GLU A 238 15.80 -3.87 -7.12
C GLU A 238 15.13 -5.13 -6.57
N LEU A 239 15.82 -5.86 -5.69
CA LEU A 239 15.24 -7.05 -5.05
C LEU A 239 14.04 -6.70 -4.18
N THR A 240 14.10 -5.59 -3.43
CA THR A 240 12.96 -5.11 -2.63
C THR A 240 11.75 -4.80 -3.52
N GLN A 241 11.97 -4.17 -4.67
CA GLN A 241 10.92 -3.87 -5.64
C GLN A 241 10.30 -5.16 -6.20
N LEU A 242 11.14 -6.10 -6.67
CA LEU A 242 10.68 -7.39 -7.18
C LEU A 242 9.85 -8.17 -6.15
N ILE A 243 10.34 -8.29 -4.91
CA ILE A 243 9.62 -8.96 -3.82
C ILE A 243 8.24 -8.34 -3.64
N ARG A 244 8.17 -7.00 -3.57
CA ARG A 244 6.92 -6.28 -3.38
C ARG A 244 5.95 -6.51 -4.53
N GLU A 245 6.43 -6.42 -5.77
CA GLU A 245 5.61 -6.58 -6.98
C GLU A 245 5.06 -8.01 -7.09
N SER A 246 5.92 -9.02 -6.98
CA SER A 246 5.52 -10.43 -7.06
C SER A 246 4.56 -10.80 -5.91
N GLU A 247 4.78 -10.33 -4.69
CA GLU A 247 3.87 -10.59 -3.56
C GLU A 247 2.51 -9.90 -3.70
N THR A 248 2.50 -8.66 -4.21
CA THR A 248 1.25 -7.92 -4.40
C THR A 248 0.43 -8.58 -5.51
N LYS A 249 1.07 -8.96 -6.63
CA LYS A 249 0.42 -9.66 -7.74
C LYS A 249 -0.05 -11.06 -7.32
N ALA A 250 0.75 -11.83 -6.58
CA ALA A 250 0.34 -13.14 -6.07
C ALA A 250 -0.91 -13.04 -5.19
N ARG A 251 -0.95 -12.08 -4.26
CA ARG A 251 -2.10 -11.86 -3.36
C ARG A 251 -3.37 -11.46 -4.12
N LEU A 252 -3.22 -10.70 -5.21
CA LEU A 252 -4.32 -10.36 -6.09
C LEU A 252 -4.88 -11.63 -6.74
N LEU A 253 -4.04 -12.43 -7.39
CA LEU A 253 -4.48 -13.64 -8.08
C LEU A 253 -5.07 -14.68 -7.11
N GLU A 254 -4.52 -14.82 -5.90
CA GLU A 254 -5.05 -15.71 -4.86
C GLU A 254 -6.49 -15.41 -4.43
N GLN A 255 -7.06 -14.23 -4.77
CA GLN A 255 -8.47 -13.95 -4.49
C GLN A 255 -9.41 -14.95 -5.19
N VAL A 256 -8.99 -15.56 -6.30
CA VAL A 256 -9.82 -16.53 -7.03
C VAL A 256 -10.11 -17.81 -6.24
N LYS A 257 -9.37 -18.08 -5.15
CA LYS A 257 -9.68 -19.18 -4.20
C LYS A 257 -11.06 -19.06 -3.57
N HIS A 258 -11.62 -17.85 -3.57
CA HIS A 258 -12.93 -17.57 -2.98
C HIS A 258 -14.06 -17.58 -4.02
N VAL A 259 -13.75 -17.85 -5.30
CA VAL A 259 -14.76 -18.06 -6.33
C VAL A 259 -15.44 -19.41 -6.06
N PRO A 260 -16.78 -19.46 -5.99
CA PRO A 260 -17.50 -20.72 -5.85
C PRO A 260 -17.19 -21.65 -7.03
N VAL A 261 -17.06 -22.94 -6.74
CA VAL A 261 -16.76 -23.98 -7.74
C VAL A 261 -18.04 -24.73 -8.07
N GLY A 262 -18.35 -24.86 -9.36
CA GLY A 262 -19.56 -25.50 -9.86
C GLY A 262 -20.62 -24.51 -10.31
N ASP A 263 -21.77 -25.04 -10.72
CA ASP A 263 -22.89 -24.23 -11.20
C ASP A 263 -23.47 -23.38 -10.06
N ILE A 264 -23.86 -22.14 -10.37
CA ILE A 264 -24.46 -21.20 -9.43
C ILE A 264 -25.88 -20.93 -9.93
N PRO A 265 -26.90 -21.67 -9.42
CA PRO A 265 -28.25 -21.63 -9.99
C PRO A 265 -28.91 -20.25 -9.99
N ASP A 266 -28.48 -19.35 -9.10
CA ASP A 266 -28.91 -17.96 -9.04
C ASP A 266 -27.72 -17.03 -8.74
N LEU A 267 -27.01 -16.68 -9.81
CA LEU A 267 -25.81 -15.86 -9.74
C LEU A 267 -26.07 -14.46 -9.15
N VAL A 268 -27.22 -13.86 -9.45
CA VAL A 268 -27.60 -12.52 -8.96
C VAL A 268 -27.86 -12.54 -7.46
N ARG A 269 -28.63 -13.52 -6.98
CA ARG A 269 -28.87 -13.70 -5.54
C ARG A 269 -27.59 -14.06 -4.82
N TRP A 270 -26.76 -14.93 -5.39
CA TRP A 270 -25.44 -15.22 -4.84
C TRP A 270 -24.62 -13.94 -4.67
N TRP A 271 -24.51 -13.12 -5.72
CA TRP A 271 -23.77 -11.87 -5.66
C TRP A 271 -24.29 -10.94 -4.57
N LYS A 272 -25.61 -10.81 -4.39
CA LYS A 272 -26.18 -9.94 -3.35
C LYS A 272 -25.68 -10.29 -1.94
N HIS A 273 -25.53 -11.59 -1.65
CA HIS A 273 -25.21 -12.10 -0.31
C HIS A 273 -23.78 -12.59 -0.13
N ALA A 274 -23.00 -12.70 -1.22
CA ALA A 274 -21.64 -13.21 -1.18
C ALA A 274 -20.70 -12.31 -0.36
N PRO A 275 -19.78 -12.89 0.43
CA PRO A 275 -18.71 -12.13 1.10
C PRO A 275 -17.87 -11.33 0.11
N MET A 276 -17.38 -10.16 0.52
CA MET A 276 -16.59 -9.26 -0.34
C MET A 276 -15.38 -9.93 -0.98
N ARG A 277 -14.71 -10.85 -0.27
CA ARG A 277 -13.59 -11.65 -0.81
C ARG A 277 -13.98 -12.54 -2.00
N ALA A 278 -15.19 -13.09 -2.01
CA ALA A 278 -15.68 -13.93 -3.10
C ALA A 278 -16.02 -13.08 -4.32
N LYS A 279 -16.67 -11.93 -4.11
CA LYS A 279 -16.92 -10.92 -5.16
C LYS A 279 -15.62 -10.44 -5.81
N LYS A 280 -14.60 -10.16 -5.01
CA LYS A 280 -13.24 -9.84 -5.47
C LYS A 280 -12.63 -10.95 -6.30
N GLY A 281 -12.77 -12.19 -5.84
CA GLY A 281 -12.32 -13.36 -6.59
C GLY A 281 -12.92 -13.40 -7.98
N VAL A 282 -14.23 -13.18 -8.11
CA VAL A 282 -14.92 -13.14 -9.41
C VAL A 282 -14.41 -12.00 -10.29
N LEU A 283 -14.17 -10.81 -9.74
CA LEU A 283 -13.55 -9.72 -10.50
C LEU A 283 -12.15 -10.09 -11.00
N VAL A 284 -11.29 -10.62 -10.12
CA VAL A 284 -9.92 -11.01 -10.47
C VAL A 284 -9.91 -12.10 -11.53
N LEU A 285 -10.84 -13.04 -11.45
CA LEU A 285 -11.06 -14.06 -12.46
C LEU A 285 -11.38 -13.37 -13.79
N MET A 286 -12.45 -12.58 -13.85
CA MET A 286 -13.01 -12.09 -15.12
C MET A 286 -12.24 -10.94 -15.76
N LEU A 287 -11.58 -10.10 -14.97
CA LEU A 287 -10.99 -8.84 -15.42
C LEU A 287 -9.49 -8.79 -15.11
N GLU A 288 -8.73 -8.21 -16.04
CA GLU A 288 -7.36 -7.78 -15.80
C GLU A 288 -7.31 -6.42 -15.11
N LYS A 289 -8.18 -5.51 -15.58
CA LYS A 289 -8.11 -4.09 -15.24
C LYS A 289 -9.46 -3.41 -15.41
N VAL A 290 -9.72 -2.43 -14.56
CA VAL A 290 -10.83 -1.48 -14.67
C VAL A 290 -10.22 -0.09 -14.82
N ALA A 291 -10.26 0.47 -16.02
CA ALA A 291 -9.76 1.81 -16.29
C ALA A 291 -10.88 2.84 -16.16
N VAL A 292 -10.63 3.91 -15.41
CA VAL A 292 -11.60 4.98 -15.17
C VAL A 292 -11.10 6.27 -15.79
N TYR A 293 -11.95 6.88 -16.62
CA TYR A 293 -11.72 8.14 -17.29
C TYR A 293 -12.41 9.30 -16.54
N PRO A 294 -12.05 10.56 -16.84
CA PRO A 294 -12.74 11.73 -16.30
C PRO A 294 -14.24 11.68 -16.56
N ALA A 295 -15.03 12.27 -15.65
CA ALA A 295 -16.44 12.49 -15.93
C ALA A 295 -16.59 13.51 -17.06
N ALA A 296 -17.59 13.33 -17.92
CA ALA A 296 -17.96 14.32 -18.94
C ALA A 296 -18.27 15.70 -18.35
N SER A 297 -18.84 15.73 -17.14
CA SER A 297 -19.14 16.96 -16.40
C SER A 297 -18.97 16.80 -14.89
N ARG A 298 -18.75 17.93 -14.21
CA ARG A 298 -18.59 17.96 -12.75
C ARG A 298 -19.89 17.55 -12.08
N GLY A 299 -19.81 16.55 -11.20
CA GLY A 299 -20.98 16.05 -10.46
C GLY A 299 -21.79 14.97 -11.19
N SER A 300 -21.38 14.54 -12.39
CA SER A 300 -22.03 13.43 -13.08
C SER A 300 -22.08 12.17 -12.19
N ARG A 301 -23.30 11.64 -12.09
CA ARG A 301 -23.64 10.40 -11.40
C ARG A 301 -23.79 9.21 -12.35
N THR A 302 -23.50 9.40 -13.64
CA THR A 302 -23.56 8.33 -14.64
C THR A 302 -22.23 7.61 -14.72
N VAL A 303 -22.29 6.30 -14.91
CA VAL A 303 -21.16 5.45 -15.25
C VAL A 303 -21.55 4.79 -16.57
N ASP A 304 -20.84 5.14 -17.63
CA ASP A 304 -21.07 4.71 -19.01
C ASP A 304 -19.74 4.21 -19.62
N ALA A 305 -19.83 3.65 -20.82
CA ALA A 305 -18.71 3.00 -21.51
C ALA A 305 -17.55 3.96 -21.79
N ASP A 306 -17.82 5.25 -22.02
CA ASP A 306 -16.79 6.27 -22.25
C ASP A 306 -16.03 6.59 -20.95
N ARG A 307 -16.69 6.42 -19.80
CA ARG A 307 -16.11 6.68 -18.48
C ARG A 307 -15.36 5.48 -17.91
N VAL A 308 -15.77 4.26 -18.22
CA VAL A 308 -15.20 3.03 -17.66
C VAL A 308 -14.91 2.01 -18.75
N ALA A 309 -13.63 1.65 -18.90
CA ALA A 309 -13.22 0.54 -19.73
C ALA A 309 -12.92 -0.70 -18.87
N LEU A 310 -13.57 -1.81 -19.21
CA LEU A 310 -13.35 -3.12 -18.62
C LEU A 310 -12.40 -3.91 -19.52
N HIS A 311 -11.21 -4.25 -19.01
CA HIS A 311 -10.27 -5.10 -19.71
C HIS A 311 -10.47 -6.53 -19.23
N TRP A 312 -11.15 -7.32 -20.06
CA TRP A 312 -11.47 -8.72 -19.79
C TRP A 312 -10.24 -9.60 -19.91
N ARG A 313 -10.15 -10.64 -19.06
CA ARG A 313 -9.19 -11.71 -19.29
C ARG A 313 -9.62 -12.52 -20.49
N GLN A 314 -8.66 -12.85 -21.33
CA GLN A 314 -8.84 -13.84 -22.39
C GLN A 314 -8.59 -15.23 -21.81
N TRP A 315 -9.47 -16.17 -22.13
CA TRP A 315 -9.38 -17.57 -21.73
C TRP A 315 -9.25 -18.41 -23.01
N GLY A 316 -8.36 -19.40 -23.01
CA GLY A 316 -8.30 -20.41 -24.09
C GLY A 316 -7.72 -19.96 -25.44
N ALA A 317 -7.11 -18.79 -25.57
CA ALA A 317 -6.56 -18.30 -26.85
C ALA A 317 -5.37 -19.13 -27.40
N GLU A 318 -4.68 -19.91 -26.57
CA GLU A 318 -3.58 -20.80 -27.04
C GLU A 318 -4.07 -22.05 -27.80
N ALA A 319 -5.38 -22.34 -27.82
CA ALA A 319 -5.91 -23.51 -28.52
C ALA A 319 -6.10 -23.30 -30.04
N GLU A 320 -6.29 -22.05 -30.50
CA GLU A 320 -6.50 -21.76 -31.93
C GLU A 320 -5.18 -21.57 -32.70
N GLU A 321 -4.14 -20.99 -32.11
CA GLU A 321 -2.86 -20.75 -32.80
C GLU A 321 -1.99 -22.01 -32.99
N LEU A 322 -2.31 -23.13 -32.35
CA LEU A 322 -1.63 -24.43 -32.54
C LEU A 322 -2.36 -25.38 -33.50
N SER A 323 -3.46 -24.93 -34.11
CA SER A 323 -4.25 -25.71 -35.09
C SER A 323 -4.35 -25.07 -36.47
N ALA A 324 -3.63 -23.97 -36.71
CA ALA A 324 -3.45 -23.31 -38.00
C ALA A 324 -2.00 -23.49 -38.50
#